data_AF-A0A0Q9P2N1-F1
#
_entry.id   AF-A0A0Q9P2N1-F1
#
_cell.length_a   1.000
_cell.length_b   1.000
_cell.length_c   1.000
_cell.angle_alpha   90.00
_cell.angle_beta   90.00
_cell.angle_gamma   90.00
#
_symmetry.space_group_name_H-M   'P 1'
#
loop_
_entity.id
_entity.type
_entity.pdbx_description
1 polymer ?
#
loop_
_entity_poly.entity_id
_entity_poly.type
_entity_poly.pdbx_seq_one_letter_code
_entity_poly.pdbx_strand_id
1 'polypeptide(L)'
;MNSRTKQLEPAVEQARQRSEDALAQLAAQQQALARAEHQLSELQRYRLEYAAAGDGAQSVTALLNRQKFVERIDQAIVQQEAEVARQSRLLAQVRDHWRRAHARESALVSVVAQHREEERRAADRHEQAEVDERMQYRRLR
;
A
#
# COMPACT_ATOMS: atom_id res chain seq x y z
N MET A 1 4.74 -38.39 -6.07
CA MET A 1 5.76 -37.39 -6.46
C MET A 1 5.38 -36.06 -5.81
N ASN A 2 6.19 -35.56 -4.87
CA ASN A 2 6.00 -34.21 -4.32
C ASN A 2 6.54 -33.21 -5.35
N SER A 3 5.68 -32.74 -6.25
CA SER A 3 6.01 -31.68 -7.18
C SER A 3 6.53 -30.46 -6.43
N ARG A 4 7.67 -29.90 -6.87
CA ARG A 4 8.27 -28.68 -6.28
C ARG A 4 7.25 -27.55 -6.20
N THR A 5 6.31 -27.53 -7.13
CA THR A 5 5.12 -26.68 -7.16
C THR A 5 4.31 -26.72 -5.85
N LYS A 6 4.01 -27.90 -5.30
CA LYS A 6 3.25 -28.04 -4.03
C LYS A 6 4.03 -27.57 -2.81
N GLN A 7 5.36 -27.52 -2.89
CA GLN A 7 6.21 -27.02 -1.82
C GLN A 7 6.30 -25.48 -1.82
N LEU A 8 6.06 -24.84 -2.96
CA LEU A 8 6.09 -23.38 -3.12
C LEU A 8 4.73 -22.72 -2.85
N GLU A 9 3.62 -23.46 -2.93
CA GLU A 9 2.27 -22.95 -2.66
C GLU A 9 2.12 -22.25 -1.29
N PRO A 10 2.61 -22.81 -0.15
CA PRO A 10 2.54 -22.12 1.14
C PRO A 10 3.34 -20.81 1.17
N ALA A 11 4.45 -20.74 0.42
CA ALA A 11 5.28 -19.55 0.35
C ALA A 11 4.61 -18.43 -0.48
N VAL A 12 3.90 -18.80 -1.55
CA VAL A 12 3.07 -17.88 -2.34
C VAL A 12 1.95 -17.31 -1.48
N GLU A 13 1.23 -18.17 -0.76
CA GLU A 13 0.14 -17.73 0.11
C GLU A 13 0.64 -16.79 1.22
N GLN A 14 1.76 -17.12 1.84
CA GLN A 14 2.38 -16.23 2.84
C GLN A 14 2.82 -14.89 2.24
N ALA A 15 3.34 -14.88 1.01
CA ALA A 15 3.73 -13.65 0.33
C ALA A 15 2.51 -12.79 -0.04
N ARG A 16 1.42 -13.43 -0.48
CA ARG A 16 0.13 -12.79 -0.73
C ARG A 16 -0.44 -12.15 0.53
N GLN A 17 -0.53 -12.90 1.64
CA GLN A 17 -1.02 -12.35 2.91
C GLN A 17 -0.21 -11.13 3.35
N ARG A 18 1.13 -11.17 3.25
CA ARG A 18 1.99 -10.02 3.57
C ARG A 18 1.75 -8.82 2.67
N SER A 19 1.44 -9.05 1.40
CA SER A 19 1.12 -8.01 0.42
C SER A 19 -0.22 -7.35 0.75
N GLU A 20 -1.24 -8.16 1.09
CA GLU A 20 -2.56 -7.70 1.52
C GLU A 20 -2.50 -6.92 2.84
N ASP A 21 -1.75 -7.42 3.84
CA ASP A 21 -1.53 -6.72 5.11
C ASP A 21 -0.83 -5.37 4.89
N ALA A 22 0.19 -5.33 4.02
CA ALA A 22 0.89 -4.10 3.68
C ALA A 22 0.00 -3.11 2.92
N LEU A 23 -0.92 -3.60 2.09
CA LEU A 23 -1.92 -2.77 1.39
C LEU A 23 -2.92 -2.15 2.39
N ALA A 24 -3.38 -2.93 3.37
CA ALA A 24 -4.26 -2.42 4.43
C ALA A 24 -3.57 -1.31 5.25
N GLN A 25 -2.29 -1.50 5.60
CA GLN A 25 -1.48 -0.47 6.27
C GLN A 25 -1.32 0.78 5.40
N LEU A 26 -1.08 0.61 4.10
CA LEU A 26 -0.99 1.73 3.16
C LEU A 26 -2.28 2.54 3.12
N ALA A 27 -3.44 1.88 3.03
CA ALA A 27 -4.73 2.54 3.03
C ALA A 27 -5.00 3.30 4.33
N ALA A 28 -4.71 2.68 5.49
CA ALA A 28 -4.85 3.32 6.78
C ALA A 28 -3.97 4.59 6.91
N GLN A 29 -2.74 4.51 6.40
CA GLN A 29 -1.79 5.62 6.42
C GLN A 29 -2.21 6.76 5.47
N GLN A 30 -2.76 6.43 4.29
CA GLN A 30 -3.34 7.43 3.38
C GLN A 30 -4.52 8.17 4.03
N GLN A 31 -5.41 7.44 4.71
CA GLN A 31 -6.51 8.06 5.44
C GLN A 31 -6.02 8.95 6.59
N ALA A 32 -4.95 8.56 7.29
CA ALA A 32 -4.35 9.36 8.34
C ALA A 32 -3.78 10.69 7.80
N LEU A 33 -3.09 10.64 6.65
CA LEU A 33 -2.60 11.84 5.97
C LEU A 33 -3.75 12.75 5.54
N ALA A 34 -4.78 12.19 4.88
CA ALA A 34 -5.94 12.97 4.42
C ALA A 34 -6.67 13.67 5.58
N ARG A 35 -6.83 13.01 6.72
CA ARG A 35 -7.39 13.63 7.94
C ARG A 35 -6.51 14.78 8.45
N ALA A 36 -5.19 14.61 8.46
CA ALA A 36 -4.26 15.64 8.90
C ALA A 36 -4.27 16.86 7.97
N GLU A 37 -4.35 16.65 6.66
CA GLU A 37 -4.46 17.70 5.64
C GLU A 37 -5.80 18.45 5.76
N HIS A 38 -6.90 17.72 5.97
CA HIS A 38 -8.21 18.33 6.21
C HIS A 38 -8.19 19.23 7.45
N GLN A 39 -7.64 18.75 8.57
CA GLN A 39 -7.52 19.55 9.79
C GLN A 39 -6.67 20.81 9.58
N LEU A 40 -5.60 20.72 8.79
CA LEU A 40 -4.77 21.88 8.42
C LEU A 40 -5.57 22.90 7.61
N SER A 41 -6.30 22.44 6.60
CA SER A 41 -7.17 23.29 5.78
C SER A 41 -8.21 24.02 6.62
N GLU A 42 -8.86 23.32 7.56
CA GLU A 42 -9.82 23.92 8.48
C GLU A 42 -9.16 25.01 9.35
N LEU A 43 -7.99 24.74 9.93
CA LEU A 43 -7.27 25.74 10.73
C LEU A 43 -6.89 26.98 9.92
N GLN A 44 -6.40 26.79 8.69
CA GLN A 44 -6.06 27.89 7.78
C GLN A 44 -7.30 28.69 7.38
N ARG A 45 -8.42 28.02 7.12
CA ARG A 45 -9.70 28.66 6.83
C ARG A 45 -10.19 29.48 8.03
N TYR A 46 -10.20 28.89 9.23
CA TYR A 46 -10.56 29.60 10.45
C TYR A 46 -9.70 30.85 10.66
N ARG A 47 -8.39 30.75 10.43
CA ARG A 47 -7.48 31.90 10.51
C ARG A 47 -7.89 33.04 9.56
N LEU A 48 -8.21 32.72 8.31
CA LEU A 48 -8.61 33.69 7.29
C LEU A 48 -9.96 34.35 7.62
N GLU A 49 -10.96 33.56 8.00
CA GLU A 49 -12.27 34.05 8.42
C GLU A 49 -12.14 34.98 9.65
N TYR A 50 -11.30 34.58 10.61
CA TYR A 50 -11.03 35.38 11.81
C TYR A 50 -10.11 36.58 11.57
N ALA A 51 -9.42 36.68 10.43
CA ALA A 51 -8.72 37.90 10.03
C ALA A 51 -9.70 38.90 9.40
N ALA A 52 -10.65 38.43 8.59
CA ALA A 52 -11.61 39.26 7.86
C ALA A 52 -12.68 39.92 8.75
N ALA A 53 -13.09 39.30 9.86
CA ALA A 53 -14.16 39.81 10.74
C ALA A 53 -13.77 41.04 11.60
N GLY A 54 -12.73 41.81 11.23
CA GLY A 54 -12.04 42.79 12.06
C GLY A 54 -12.49 44.23 11.93
N ASP A 55 -13.33 44.54 10.95
CA ASP A 55 -13.53 45.91 10.47
C ASP A 55 -14.61 46.72 11.23
N GLY A 56 -15.03 46.25 12.41
CA GLY A 56 -16.04 46.90 13.25
C GLY A 56 -15.45 47.69 14.42
N ALA A 57 -16.20 48.64 14.97
CA ALA A 57 -15.84 49.36 16.19
C ALA A 57 -15.74 48.39 17.39
N GLN A 58 -14.54 47.92 17.70
CA GLN A 58 -14.24 46.97 18.79
C GLN A 58 -13.49 47.67 19.93
N SER A 59 -13.75 47.25 21.17
CA SER A 59 -12.99 47.73 22.32
C SER A 59 -11.53 47.24 22.27
N VAL A 60 -10.62 47.97 22.91
CA VAL A 60 -9.19 47.60 23.01
C VAL A 60 -9.02 46.19 23.59
N THR A 61 -9.83 45.81 24.58
CA THR A 61 -9.82 44.46 25.17
C THR A 61 -10.24 43.38 24.17
N ALA A 62 -11.23 43.65 23.32
CA ALA A 62 -11.65 42.71 22.28
C ALA A 62 -10.54 42.50 21.22
N LEU A 63 -9.84 43.58 20.85
CA LEU A 63 -8.69 43.52 19.93
C LEU A 63 -7.53 42.69 20.51
N LEU A 64 -7.19 42.88 21.79
CA LEU A 64 -6.13 42.12 22.46
C LEU A 64 -6.47 40.62 22.58
N ASN A 65 -7.71 40.29 22.92
CA ASN A 65 -8.16 38.89 22.98
C ASN A 65 -8.13 38.23 21.61
N ARG A 66 -8.48 38.98 20.56
CA ARG A 66 -8.40 38.52 19.16
C ARG A 66 -6.97 38.21 18.74
N GLN A 67 -6.01 39.09 19.02
CA GLN A 67 -4.60 38.85 18.70
C GLN A 67 -4.09 37.56 19.34
N LYS A 68 -4.36 37.36 20.64
CA LYS A 68 -3.98 36.13 21.35
C LYS A 68 -4.61 34.86 20.75
N PHE A 69 -5.83 34.96 20.24
CA PHE A 69 -6.49 33.84 19.60
C PHE A 69 -5.86 33.50 18.24
N VAL A 70 -5.55 34.51 17.43
CA VAL A 70 -4.84 34.34 16.16
C VAL A 70 -3.46 33.71 16.39
N GLU A 71 -2.71 34.17 17.38
CA GLU A 71 -1.41 33.58 17.74
C GLU A 71 -1.53 32.09 18.11
N ARG A 72 -2.59 31.70 18.81
CA ARG A 72 -2.85 30.29 19.14
C ARG A 72 -3.20 29.47 17.90
N ILE A 73 -3.98 30.02 16.97
CA ILE A 73 -4.27 29.34 15.70
C ILE A 73 -2.98 29.17 14.89
N ASP A 74 -2.13 30.20 14.83
CA ASP A 74 -0.86 30.15 14.09
C ASP A 74 0.06 29.07 14.67
N GLN A 75 0.14 28.97 16.00
CA GLN A 75 0.86 27.88 16.66
C GLN A 75 0.27 26.49 16.34
N ALA A 76 -1.07 26.37 16.32
CA ALA A 76 -1.74 25.11 15.97
C ALA A 76 -1.50 24.73 14.51
N ILE A 77 -1.49 25.69 13.59
CA ILE A 77 -1.16 25.48 12.18
C ILE A 77 0.26 24.92 12.03
N VAL A 78 1.25 25.54 12.67
CA VAL A 78 2.64 25.06 12.62
C VAL A 78 2.77 23.62 13.14
N GLN A 79 2.07 23.29 14.24
CA GLN A 79 2.04 21.92 14.76
C GLN A 79 1.37 20.95 13.78
N GLN A 80 0.28 21.36 13.16
CA GLN A 80 -0.46 20.56 12.19
C GLN A 80 0.32 20.37 10.87
N GLU A 81 1.08 21.35 10.42
CA GLU A 81 1.99 21.22 9.27
C GLU A 81 3.10 20.19 9.56
N ALA A 82 3.67 20.22 10.77
CA ALA A 82 4.65 19.22 11.20
C ALA A 82 4.04 17.81 11.27
N GLU A 83 2.78 17.71 11.69
CA GLU A 83 1.99 16.47 11.68
C GLU A 83 1.80 15.94 10.26
N VAL A 84 1.32 16.76 9.32
CA VAL A 84 1.15 16.41 7.90
C VAL A 84 2.48 15.94 7.30
N ALA A 85 3.56 16.67 7.55
CA ALA A 85 4.90 16.28 7.09
C ALA A 85 5.34 14.93 7.66
N ARG A 86 5.01 14.63 8.94
CA ARG A 86 5.28 13.32 9.55
C ARG A 86 4.46 12.22 8.88
N GLN A 87 3.16 12.42 8.69
CA GLN A 87 2.26 11.44 8.06
C GLN A 87 2.65 11.16 6.62
N SER A 88 3.13 12.18 5.89
CA SER A 88 3.65 12.05 4.53
C SER A 88 4.93 11.20 4.47
N ARG A 89 5.87 11.40 5.41
CA ARG A 89 7.07 10.55 5.53
C ARG A 89 6.71 9.10 5.85
N LEU A 90 5.79 8.88 6.78
CA LEU A 90 5.30 7.54 7.11
C LEU A 90 4.62 6.87 5.91
N LEU A 91 3.81 7.62 5.16
CA LEU A 91 3.18 7.13 3.93
C LEU A 91 4.21 6.65 2.92
N ALA A 92 5.30 7.41 2.72
CA ALA A 92 6.37 7.01 1.82
C ALA A 92 7.02 5.68 2.27
N GLN A 93 7.28 5.51 3.57
CA GLN A 93 7.85 4.28 4.13
C GLN A 93 6.94 3.07 3.95
N VAL A 94 5.65 3.21 4.28
CA VAL A 94 4.65 2.14 4.14
C VAL A 94 4.44 1.79 2.67
N ARG A 95 4.42 2.78 1.78
CA ARG A 95 4.32 2.56 0.33
C ARG A 95 5.50 1.74 -0.20
N ASP A 96 6.72 2.04 0.26
CA ASP A 96 7.90 1.27 -0.15
C ASP A 96 7.91 -0.14 0.45
N HIS A 97 7.37 -0.31 1.66
CA HIS A 97 7.15 -1.65 2.23
C HIS A 97 6.18 -2.47 1.38
N TRP A 98 5.01 -1.90 1.04
CA TRP A 98 4.02 -2.54 0.17
C TRP A 98 4.60 -2.90 -1.20
N ARG A 99 5.34 -1.98 -1.85
CA ARG A 99 6.01 -2.26 -3.13
C ARG A 99 6.93 -3.47 -3.06
N ARG A 100 7.73 -3.58 -2.00
CA ARG A 100 8.64 -4.74 -1.81
C ARG A 100 7.87 -6.03 -1.56
N ALA A 101 6.80 -5.99 -0.77
CA ALA A 101 5.96 -7.16 -0.50
C ALA A 101 5.29 -7.66 -1.80
N HIS A 102 4.69 -6.74 -2.55
CA HIS A 102 4.01 -7.04 -3.81
C HIS A 102 4.96 -7.53 -4.91
N ALA A 103 6.17 -6.97 -5.00
CA ALA A 103 7.19 -7.45 -5.92
C ALA A 103 7.62 -8.90 -5.60
N ARG A 104 7.76 -9.25 -4.32
CA ARG A 104 8.09 -10.63 -3.89
C ARG A 104 6.95 -11.60 -4.19
N GLU A 105 5.71 -11.21 -3.92
CA GLU A 105 4.52 -11.97 -4.29
C GLU A 105 4.49 -12.26 -5.78
N SER A 106 4.63 -11.23 -6.62
CA SER A 106 4.59 -11.35 -8.08
C SER A 106 5.72 -12.23 -8.63
N ALA A 107 6.93 -12.11 -8.07
CA ALA A 107 8.05 -12.98 -8.44
C ALA A 107 7.77 -14.45 -8.10
N LEU A 108 7.24 -14.74 -6.91
CA LEU A 108 6.90 -16.12 -6.51
C LEU A 108 5.76 -16.70 -7.37
N VAL A 109 4.73 -15.91 -7.66
CA VAL A 109 3.64 -16.32 -8.57
C VAL A 109 4.19 -16.67 -9.95
N SER A 110 5.11 -15.86 -10.48
CA SER A 110 5.75 -16.11 -11.77
C SER A 110 6.56 -17.41 -11.78
N VAL A 111 7.37 -17.64 -10.74
CA VAL A 111 8.18 -18.87 -10.61
C VAL A 111 7.29 -20.12 -10.52
N VAL A 112 6.22 -20.08 -9.73
CA VAL A 112 5.27 -21.21 -9.63
C VAL A 112 4.57 -21.46 -10.96
N ALA A 113 4.19 -20.42 -11.69
CA ALA A 113 3.60 -20.56 -13.02
C ALA A 113 4.56 -21.22 -14.02
N GLN A 114 5.84 -20.83 -14.01
CA GLN A 114 6.87 -21.43 -14.86
C GLN A 114 7.08 -22.91 -14.54
N HIS A 115 7.19 -23.28 -13.26
CA HIS A 115 7.34 -24.68 -12.88
C HIS A 115 6.13 -25.55 -13.23
N ARG A 116 4.90 -25.02 -13.08
CA ARG A 116 3.68 -25.72 -13.53
C ARG A 116 3.70 -26.00 -15.03
N GLU A 117 4.16 -25.04 -15.83
CA GLU A 117 4.28 -25.19 -17.28
C GLU A 117 5.34 -26.24 -17.65
N GLU A 118 6.49 -26.24 -16.97
CA GLU A 118 7.55 -27.23 -17.16
C GLU A 118 7.08 -28.65 -16.82
N GLU A 119 6.39 -28.83 -15.69
CA GLU A 119 5.82 -30.12 -15.27
C GLU A 119 4.79 -30.63 -16.28
N ARG A 120 3.90 -29.75 -16.79
CA ARG A 120 2.93 -30.12 -17.83
C ARG A 120 3.63 -30.59 -19.10
N ARG A 121 4.61 -29.82 -19.60
CA ARG A 121 5.37 -30.18 -20.81
C ARG A 121 6.16 -31.49 -20.64
N ALA A 122 6.65 -31.76 -19.43
CA ALA A 122 7.35 -33.01 -19.14
C ALA A 122 6.39 -34.21 -19.14
N ALA A 123 5.20 -34.04 -18.55
CA ALA A 123 4.15 -35.05 -18.59
C ALA A 123 3.69 -35.36 -20.02
N ASP A 124 3.42 -34.33 -20.83
CA ASP A 124 3.00 -34.48 -22.23
C ASP A 124 4.04 -35.25 -23.06
N ARG A 125 5.34 -34.96 -22.86
CA ARG A 125 6.43 -35.69 -23.52
C ARG A 125 6.51 -37.15 -23.07
N HIS A 126 6.25 -37.42 -21.79
CA HIS A 126 6.28 -38.78 -21.27
C HIS A 126 5.12 -39.62 -21.81
N GLU A 127 3.91 -39.05 -21.85
CA GLU A 127 2.74 -39.72 -22.45
C GLU A 127 2.95 -40.01 -23.94
N GLN A 128 3.52 -39.07 -24.70
CA GLN A 128 3.87 -39.30 -26.11
C GLN A 128 4.87 -40.45 -26.28
N ALA A 129 5.93 -40.48 -25.46
CA ALA A 129 6.93 -41.55 -25.51
C ALA A 129 6.34 -42.93 -25.20
N GLU A 130 5.45 -43.03 -24.20
CA GLU A 130 4.78 -44.30 -23.87
C GLU A 130 3.84 -44.78 -24.99
N VAL A 131 3.15 -43.84 -25.67
CA VAL A 131 2.28 -44.17 -26.81
C VAL A 131 3.11 -44.68 -27.98
N ASP A 132 4.21 -44.01 -28.32
CA ASP A 132 5.11 -44.42 -29.41
C ASP A 132 5.72 -45.80 -29.16
N GLU A 133 6.17 -46.06 -27.92
CA GLU A 133 6.73 -47.36 -27.53
C GLU A 133 5.70 -48.49 -27.69
N ARG A 134 4.46 -48.29 -27.21
CA ARG A 134 3.36 -49.26 -27.38
C ARG A 134 3.03 -49.51 -28.85
N MET A 135 3.10 -48.48 -29.69
CA MET A 135 2.84 -48.60 -31.14
C MET A 135 3.95 -49.38 -31.86
N GLN A 136 5.20 -49.26 -31.43
CA GLN A 136 6.33 -50.04 -31.96
C GLN A 136 6.20 -51.53 -31.61
N TYR A 137 5.88 -51.87 -30.35
CA TYR A 137 5.66 -53.27 -29.96
C TYR A 137 4.46 -53.93 -30.66
N ARG A 138 3.45 -53.15 -31.08
CA ARG A 138 2.29 -53.66 -31.82
C ARG A 138 2.58 -53.97 -33.29
N ARG A 139 3.60 -53.33 -33.89
CA ARG A 139 3.99 -53.55 -35.30
C ARG A 139 4.97 -54.71 -35.48
N LEU A 140 5.63 -55.15 -34.40
CA LEU A 140 6.60 -56.25 -34.39
C LEU A 140 5.98 -57.62 -34.11
N ARG A 141 4.64 -57.72 -34.08
CA ARG A 141 3.87 -58.97 -33.98
C ARG A 141 3.09 -59.25 -35.24
#